data_AF-A0A1Y1NHK5-F1
#
_entry.id   AF-A0A1Y1NHK5-F1
#
_cell.length_a   1.000
_cell.length_b   1.000
_cell.length_c   1.000
_cell.angle_alpha   90.00
_cell.angle_beta   90.00
_cell.angle_gamma   90.00
#
_symmetry.space_group_name_H-M   'P 1'
#
loop_
_entity.id
_entity.type
_entity.pdbx_description
1 polymer ?
#
loop_
_entity_poly.entity_id
_entity_poly.type
_entity_poly.pdbx_seq_one_letter_code
_entity_poly.pdbx_strand_id
1 'polypeptide(L)'
;MKIEQIVDGMEEASLEAKPSAEQAATPVQDASQSTKPELPPGMASHQKQTFDEIMADLNKSPLFMTDMEENDDIAALQALNYEGTPLENGTDFKIRGNECFKVRGYVDAREFY
;
A
#
# COMPACT_ATOMS: atom_id res chain seq x y z
N MET A 1 -59.73 7.75 -11.02
CA MET A 1 -60.25 6.42 -10.61
C MET A 1 -59.83 5.27 -11.55
N LYS A 2 -58.65 5.29 -12.18
CA LYS A 2 -58.07 4.12 -12.89
C LYS A 2 -56.64 3.80 -12.47
N ILE A 3 -56.08 4.62 -11.58
CA ILE A 3 -54.69 4.52 -11.10
C ILE A 3 -54.66 3.79 -9.75
N GLU A 4 -55.73 3.92 -8.95
CA GLU A 4 -55.88 3.22 -7.66
C GLU A 4 -56.15 1.70 -7.84
N GLN A 5 -56.82 1.27 -8.91
CA GLN A 5 -57.03 -0.17 -9.16
C GLN A 5 -55.73 -0.93 -9.52
N ILE A 6 -54.71 -0.23 -10.01
CA ILE A 6 -53.43 -0.85 -10.38
C ILE A 6 -52.56 -1.08 -9.15
N VAL A 7 -52.65 -0.20 -8.15
CA VAL A 7 -51.91 -0.36 -6.89
C VAL A 7 -52.52 -1.47 -6.02
N ASP A 8 -53.85 -1.57 -6.01
CA ASP A 8 -54.60 -2.60 -5.28
C ASP A 8 -54.34 -4.01 -5.83
N GLY A 9 -54.18 -4.13 -7.16
CA GLY A 9 -53.83 -5.40 -7.81
C GLY A 9 -52.40 -5.88 -7.57
N MET A 10 -51.48 -4.99 -7.19
CA MET A 10 -50.10 -5.35 -6.78
C MET A 10 -50.03 -5.75 -5.30
N GLU A 11 -50.96 -5.26 -4.48
CA GLU A 11 -51.01 -5.57 -3.05
C GLU A 11 -51.62 -6.95 -2.78
N GLU A 12 -52.66 -7.35 -3.53
CA GLU A 12 -53.23 -8.70 -3.51
C GLU A 12 -52.24 -9.79 -3.98
N ALA A 13 -51.38 -9.50 -4.97
CA ALA A 13 -50.35 -10.44 -5.43
C ALA A 13 -49.20 -10.65 -4.43
N SER A 14 -49.08 -9.77 -3.42
CA SER A 14 -48.10 -9.87 -2.34
C SER A 14 -48.58 -10.77 -1.18
N LEU A 15 -49.89 -11.03 -1.07
CA LEU A 15 -50.52 -11.68 0.09
C LEU A 15 -50.74 -13.20 -0.05
N GLU A 16 -50.47 -13.82 -1.21
CA GLU A 16 -50.55 -15.28 -1.38
C GLU A 16 -49.21 -16.04 -1.32
N ALA A 17 -48.08 -15.37 -1.04
CA ALA A 17 -46.82 -16.06 -0.80
C ALA A 17 -46.68 -16.51 0.66
N LYS A 18 -47.37 -17.59 1.04
CA LYS A 18 -47.08 -18.28 2.31
C LYS A 18 -45.64 -18.84 2.30
N PRO A 19 -44.91 -18.74 3.43
CA PRO A 19 -43.51 -19.12 3.53
C PRO A 19 -43.40 -20.64 3.65
N SER A 20 -42.80 -21.30 2.64
CA SER A 20 -42.27 -22.64 2.86
C SER A 20 -40.93 -22.50 3.56
N ALA A 21 -40.95 -22.69 4.87
CA ALA A 21 -39.75 -22.94 5.64
C ALA A 21 -39.03 -24.21 5.14
N GLU A 22 -37.74 -24.24 5.42
CA GLU A 22 -36.85 -25.39 5.43
C GLU A 22 -36.05 -25.66 4.15
N GLN A 23 -35.08 -24.80 3.88
CA GLN A 23 -33.78 -25.25 3.35
C GLN A 23 -32.67 -24.74 4.26
N ALA A 24 -32.07 -25.70 4.97
CA ALA A 24 -30.92 -25.54 5.83
C ALA A 24 -29.82 -24.74 5.11
N ALA A 25 -29.36 -23.67 5.74
CA ALA A 25 -28.17 -22.94 5.33
C ALA A 25 -26.96 -23.85 5.50
N THR A 26 -26.64 -24.62 4.46
CA THR A 26 -25.31 -25.18 4.26
C THR A 26 -24.30 -24.03 4.21
N PRO A 27 -23.16 -24.11 4.90
CA PRO A 27 -22.11 -23.12 4.75
C PRO A 27 -21.61 -23.22 3.31
N VAL A 28 -21.84 -22.18 2.51
CA VAL A 28 -21.20 -22.04 1.21
C VAL A 28 -19.73 -21.83 1.51
N GLN A 29 -18.97 -22.93 1.56
CA GLN A 29 -17.53 -22.89 1.59
C GLN A 29 -17.07 -22.24 0.29
N ASP A 30 -16.33 -21.16 0.46
CA ASP A 30 -15.78 -20.28 -0.56
C ASP A 30 -14.86 -21.08 -1.51
N ALA A 31 -15.43 -21.61 -2.61
CA ALA A 31 -14.72 -22.39 -3.62
C ALA A 31 -13.63 -21.58 -4.36
N SER A 32 -13.50 -20.28 -4.07
CA SER A 32 -12.50 -19.36 -4.62
C SER A 32 -11.12 -19.49 -3.97
N GLN A 33 -11.01 -20.19 -2.83
CA GLN A 33 -9.73 -20.34 -2.12
C GLN A 33 -8.80 -21.38 -2.77
N SER A 34 -9.32 -22.32 -3.56
CA SER A 34 -8.53 -23.45 -4.08
C SER A 34 -7.64 -23.11 -5.28
N THR A 35 -7.79 -21.92 -5.88
CA THR A 35 -7.06 -21.49 -7.08
C THR A 35 -6.20 -20.25 -6.88
N LYS A 36 -6.14 -19.68 -5.67
CA LYS A 36 -5.27 -18.55 -5.37
C LYS A 36 -3.89 -19.05 -4.92
N PRO A 37 -2.80 -18.54 -5.50
CA PRO A 37 -1.46 -18.77 -4.97
C PRO A 37 -1.40 -18.38 -3.50
N GLU A 38 -0.75 -19.21 -2.69
CA GLU A 38 -0.56 -18.93 -1.28
C GLU A 38 0.29 -17.67 -1.13
N LEU A 39 -0.12 -16.76 -0.22
CA LEU A 39 0.59 -15.51 0.01
C LEU A 39 2.04 -15.83 0.47
N PRO A 40 3.05 -15.07 0.02
CA PRO A 40 4.41 -15.27 0.51
C PRO A 40 4.45 -15.15 2.04
N PRO A 41 5.31 -15.92 2.72
CA PRO A 41 5.34 -15.98 4.19
C PRO A 41 5.52 -14.62 4.86
N GLY A 42 6.16 -13.65 4.17
CA GLY A 42 6.31 -12.27 4.64
C GLY A 42 5.03 -11.43 4.67
N MET A 43 3.95 -11.84 3.99
CA MET A 43 2.66 -11.13 3.97
C MET A 43 1.58 -11.82 4.81
N ALA A 44 1.90 -12.92 5.49
CA ALA A 44 0.93 -13.68 6.30
C ALA A 44 0.29 -12.83 7.42
N SER A 45 1.02 -11.84 7.95
CA SER A 45 0.54 -10.93 8.99
C SER A 45 -0.57 -9.98 8.52
N HIS A 46 -0.58 -9.61 7.23
CA HIS A 46 -1.57 -8.71 6.65
C HIS A 46 -2.90 -9.41 6.28
N GLN A 47 -2.93 -10.75 6.27
CA GLN A 47 -4.12 -11.53 5.93
C GLN A 47 -5.33 -11.29 6.86
N LYS A 48 -5.07 -10.80 8.07
CA LYS A 48 -6.11 -10.57 9.10
C LYS A 48 -6.54 -9.11 9.21
N GLN A 49 -5.88 -8.19 8.50
CA GLN A 49 -6.21 -6.78 8.57
C GLN A 49 -7.40 -6.46 7.66
N THR A 50 -8.25 -5.55 8.12
CA THR A 50 -9.33 -5.02 7.27
C THR A 50 -8.77 -4.08 6.21
N PHE A 51 -9.52 -3.83 5.14
CA PHE A 51 -9.10 -2.89 4.10
C PHE A 51 -8.79 -1.49 4.66
N ASP A 52 -9.63 -1.01 5.59
CA ASP A 52 -9.48 0.30 6.21
C ASP A 52 -8.20 0.37 7.06
N GLU A 53 -7.86 -0.72 7.78
CA GLU A 53 -6.60 -0.82 8.53
C GLU A 53 -5.38 -0.80 7.62
N ILE A 54 -5.41 -1.54 6.50
CA ILE A 54 -4.31 -1.56 5.52
C ILE A 54 -4.13 -0.17 4.90
N MET A 55 -5.24 0.51 4.56
CA MET A 55 -5.18 1.86 3.99
C MET A 55 -4.63 2.88 5.00
N ALA A 56 -5.06 2.79 6.26
CA ALA A 56 -4.54 3.63 7.33
C ALA A 56 -3.05 3.39 7.60
N ASP A 57 -2.60 2.13 7.57
CA ASP A 57 -1.18 1.79 7.71
C ASP A 57 -0.35 2.26 6.51
N LEU A 58 -0.89 2.15 5.30
CA LEU A 58 -0.22 2.61 4.09
C LEU A 58 -0.06 4.12 4.07
N ASN A 59 -1.07 4.87 4.53
CA ASN A 59 -1.03 6.34 4.61
C ASN A 59 0.06 6.86 5.56
N LYS A 60 0.52 6.05 6.53
CA LYS A 60 1.65 6.40 7.40
C LYS A 60 2.99 6.41 6.65
N SER A 61 3.10 5.68 5.54
CA SER A 61 4.32 5.65 4.74
C SER A 61 4.38 6.88 3.84
N PRO A 62 5.53 7.58 3.76
CA PRO A 62 5.65 8.80 2.95
C PRO A 62 5.45 8.57 1.45
N LEU A 63 5.52 7.32 0.97
CA LEU A 63 5.28 6.98 -0.44
C LEU A 63 3.80 6.97 -0.82
N PHE A 64 2.90 6.87 0.16
CA PHE A 64 1.47 6.70 -0.04
C PHE A 64 0.61 7.62 0.83
N MET A 65 1.23 8.48 1.64
CA MET A 65 0.53 9.49 2.44
C MET A 65 -0.27 10.42 1.55
N THR A 66 -1.48 10.76 1.99
CA THR A 66 -2.33 11.75 1.31
C THR A 66 -2.18 13.15 1.88
N ASP A 67 -1.75 13.23 3.14
CA ASP A 67 -1.61 14.45 3.91
C ASP A 67 -0.19 14.54 4.47
N MET A 68 0.36 15.75 4.48
CA MET A 68 1.72 15.98 4.95
C MET A 68 1.72 16.15 6.46
N GLU A 69 2.15 15.12 7.18
CA GLU A 69 2.37 15.14 8.63
C GLU A 69 3.87 15.22 8.96
N GLU A 70 4.21 15.52 10.20
CA GLU A 70 5.61 15.52 10.65
C GLU A 70 6.03 14.07 10.94
N ASN A 71 6.81 13.47 10.02
CA ASN A 71 7.26 12.08 10.08
C ASN A 71 8.77 11.99 9.79
N ASP A 72 9.51 11.26 10.62
CA ASP A 72 10.95 11.02 10.48
C ASP A 72 11.32 10.42 9.11
N ASP A 73 10.46 9.58 8.54
CA ASP A 73 10.68 8.98 7.23
C ASP A 73 10.66 10.03 6.10
N ILE A 74 9.83 11.08 6.25
CA ILE A 74 9.82 12.23 5.31
C ILE A 74 11.14 12.99 5.43
N ALA A 75 11.60 13.24 6.66
CA ALA A 75 12.86 13.93 6.90
C ALA A 75 14.05 13.16 6.30
N ALA A 76 14.06 11.82 6.42
CA ALA A 76 15.07 10.97 5.81
C ALA A 76 15.05 11.07 4.27
N LEU A 77 13.87 11.02 3.64
CA LEU A 77 13.75 11.18 2.19
C LEU A 77 14.16 12.58 1.72
N GLN A 78 13.85 13.61 2.50
CA GLN A 78 14.29 14.97 2.22
C GLN A 78 15.82 15.10 2.35
N ALA A 79 16.45 14.41 3.31
CA ALA A 79 17.90 14.39 3.47
C ALA A 79 18.62 13.85 2.22
N LEU A 80 18.04 12.86 1.54
CA LEU A 80 18.60 12.32 0.27
C LEU A 80 18.74 13.39 -0.81
N ASN A 81 17.87 14.41 -0.83
CA ASN A 81 18.00 15.51 -1.79
C ASN A 81 19.23 16.40 -1.54
N TYR A 82 19.83 16.32 -0.34
CA TYR A 82 21.01 17.09 0.03
C TYR A 82 22.33 16.29 -0.05
N GLU A 83 22.28 14.99 -0.36
CA GLU A 83 23.48 14.15 -0.50
C GLU A 83 24.23 14.33 -1.84
N GLY A 84 23.68 15.14 -2.76
CA GLY A 84 24.26 15.36 -4.09
C GLY A 84 24.03 14.21 -5.07
N THR A 85 24.21 14.47 -6.36
CA THR A 85 24.09 13.43 -7.38
C THR A 85 25.30 12.49 -7.36
N PRO A 86 25.17 11.24 -7.84
CA PRO A 86 26.31 10.32 -7.95
C PRO A 86 27.50 10.90 -8.76
N LEU A 87 27.21 11.72 -9.77
CA LEU A 87 28.24 12.37 -10.59
C LEU A 87 28.99 13.47 -9.82
N GLU A 88 28.28 14.29 -9.05
CA GLU A 88 28.89 15.31 -8.19
C GLU A 88 29.75 14.63 -7.13
N ASN A 89 29.21 13.62 -6.44
CA ASN A 89 29.92 12.87 -5.42
C ASN A 89 31.20 12.25 -5.99
N GLY A 90 31.13 11.54 -7.12
CA GLY A 90 32.31 10.97 -7.78
C GLY A 90 33.33 12.03 -8.23
N THR A 91 32.84 13.20 -8.69
CA THR A 91 33.71 14.32 -9.06
C THR A 91 34.45 14.88 -7.84
N ASP A 92 33.77 15.02 -6.71
CA ASP A 92 34.34 15.51 -5.45
C ASP A 92 35.37 14.54 -4.86
N PHE A 93 35.11 13.23 -4.93
CA PHE A 93 36.09 12.20 -4.57
C PHE A 93 37.37 12.32 -5.41
N LYS A 94 37.23 12.41 -6.74
CA LYS A 94 38.36 12.62 -7.65
C LYS A 94 39.15 13.90 -7.33
N ILE A 95 38.46 15.03 -7.11
CA ILE A 95 39.11 16.31 -6.80
C ILE A 95 39.90 16.18 -5.48
N ARG A 96 39.27 15.68 -4.42
CA ARG A 96 39.93 15.49 -3.11
C ARG A 96 41.13 14.55 -3.18
N GLY A 97 40.98 13.41 -3.86
CA GLY A 97 42.09 12.48 -4.10
C GLY A 97 43.26 13.15 -4.83
N ASN A 98 42.97 13.94 -5.88
CA ASN A 98 43.99 14.67 -6.62
C ASN A 98 44.69 15.74 -5.77
N GLU A 99 43.97 16.46 -4.90
CA GLU A 99 44.56 17.43 -3.98
C GLU A 99 45.50 16.75 -2.97
N CYS A 100 45.09 15.62 -2.38
CA CYS A 100 45.94 14.81 -1.52
C CYS A 100 47.20 14.31 -2.26
N PHE A 101 47.04 13.88 -3.52
CA PHE A 101 48.15 13.40 -4.33
C PHE A 101 49.18 14.51 -4.62
N LYS A 102 48.73 15.74 -4.90
CA LYS A 102 49.62 16.90 -5.16
C LYS A 102 50.54 17.20 -3.97
N VAL A 103 50.05 17.05 -2.75
CA VAL A 103 50.83 17.27 -1.52
C VAL A 103 51.62 16.04 -1.07
N ARG A 104 51.68 14.99 -1.91
CA ARG A 104 52.33 13.69 -1.63
C ARG A 104 51.68 12.90 -0.48
N GLY A 105 50.43 13.19 -0.14
CA GLY A 105 49.62 12.43 0.83
C GLY A 105 49.06 11.15 0.20
N TYR A 106 49.94 10.26 -0.29
CA TYR A 106 49.52 9.12 -1.12
C TYR A 106 48.65 8.10 -0.38
N VAL A 107 48.90 7.91 0.92
CA VAL A 107 48.11 7.01 1.77
C VAL A 107 46.68 7.53 1.89
N ASP A 108 46.52 8.82 2.13
CA ASP A 108 45.20 9.46 2.24
C ASP A 108 44.49 9.55 0.88
N ALA A 109 45.24 9.84 -0.19
CA ALA A 109 44.69 9.92 -1.55
C ALA A 109 44.04 8.59 -1.99
N ARG A 110 44.59 7.44 -1.55
CA ARG A 110 44.04 6.11 -1.85
C ARG A 110 42.61 5.94 -1.33
N GLU A 111 42.25 6.56 -0.21
CA GLU A 111 40.91 6.43 0.37
C GLU A 111 39.83 7.17 -0.45
N PHE A 112 40.23 8.02 -1.41
CA PHE A 112 39.31 8.75 -2.27
C PHE A 112 39.13 8.13 -3.67
N TYR A 113 39.90 7.11 -4.04
CA TYR A 113 39.85 6.44 -5.35
C TYR A 113 39.26 5.03 -5.27
#